data_AF-A0A2P8AJ72-F1
#
_entry.id   AF-A0A2P8AJ72-F1
#
_cell.length_a   1.000
_cell.length_b   1.000
_cell.length_c   1.000
_cell.angle_alpha   90.00
_cell.angle_beta   90.00
_cell.angle_gamma   90.00
#
_symmetry.space_group_name_H-M   'P 1'
#
loop_
_entity.id
_entity.type
_entity.pdbx_description
1 polymer ?
#
loop_
_entity_poly.entity_id
_entity_poly.type
_entity_poly.pdbx_seq_one_letter_code
_entity_poly.pdbx_strand_id
1 'polypeptide(L)'
;MPRKRTAEEAAVTPSADSGYGSPPQGDAAPTTPAAPAKKRSRPTPKKVVKPATNYHDMPTDLGDAAPLTVSSQTGNDFAAMNSNTGEFEMVVKFHGPKSFQYITTTSYEDGGTLHFIVKPAKAFPLLKLPENVLDKVLKMVLEPEGIKGAKIMINTTTKGIKSKNFAEGLAHRVGIMSVNKQLYENCVPMIYSEHIKFDDAKTVANFMLKYPDVTKNHLRFVEITSYKKDTGPMALSALAQCRKLGRVHLSTNVAMNATPSKAAKGFYSDNSHYFQTVATKMDAVESMNLPERPFDKFRGIDVLRFGTSAKCFSVKEGEDTRAWTKEEKIEFGRILREQIK
;
A
#
# COMPACT_ATOMS: atom_id res chain seq x y z
N MET A 1 -3.70 77.29 32.59
CA MET A 1 -2.52 77.88 31.93
C MET A 1 -1.88 76.83 31.03
N PRO A 2 -1.37 77.20 29.84
CA PRO A 2 -1.43 76.35 28.65
C PRO A 2 -0.11 75.65 28.30
N ARG A 3 -0.21 74.50 27.62
CA ARG A 3 0.64 73.93 26.53
C ARG A 3 0.05 72.54 26.19
N LYS A 4 -0.79 72.35 25.15
CA LYS A 4 -0.49 72.18 23.70
C LYS A 4 0.76 71.29 23.49
N ARG A 5 0.73 70.16 22.78
CA ARG A 5 0.29 69.97 21.37
C ARG A 5 0.25 68.47 20.97
N THR A 6 -0.78 68.08 20.17
CA THR A 6 -0.82 67.26 18.90
C THR A 6 0.11 66.06 18.68
N ALA A 7 -0.13 65.06 17.82
CA ALA A 7 -1.20 64.42 17.01
C ALA A 7 -0.47 63.42 16.05
N GLU A 8 -1.21 62.58 15.32
CA GLU A 8 -0.75 61.72 14.16
C GLU A 8 0.11 60.48 14.47
N GLU A 9 0.08 59.36 13.75
CA GLU A 9 -0.77 58.77 12.70
C GLU A 9 -0.41 57.26 12.62
N ALA A 10 -1.17 56.48 11.83
CA ALA A 10 -1.13 55.04 11.66
C ALA A 10 0.19 54.45 11.09
N ALA A 11 0.46 53.16 11.36
CA ALA A 11 0.90 52.19 10.34
C ALA A 11 1.02 50.75 10.86
N VAL A 12 0.32 49.83 10.20
CA VAL A 12 0.79 48.57 9.59
C VAL A 12 1.55 47.55 10.48
N THR A 13 0.91 46.39 10.67
CA THR A 13 1.51 45.11 11.11
C THR A 13 2.52 44.56 10.09
N PRO A 14 3.55 43.79 10.47
CA PRO A 14 3.36 42.34 10.52
C PRO A 14 4.20 41.54 11.55
N SER A 15 3.57 40.45 11.99
CA SER A 15 4.15 39.10 12.15
C SER A 15 5.18 38.80 13.25
N ALA A 16 4.75 37.86 14.11
CA ALA A 16 5.47 36.72 14.69
C ALA A 16 6.76 36.99 15.48
N ASP A 17 6.72 36.74 16.78
CA ASP A 17 7.51 35.64 17.35
C ASP A 17 7.01 35.23 18.75
N SER A 18 7.30 33.96 19.02
CA SER A 18 7.43 33.25 20.29
C SER A 18 7.57 34.05 21.59
N GLY A 19 7.09 33.47 22.68
CA GLY A 19 7.45 33.92 24.01
C GLY A 19 6.75 33.19 25.14
N TYR A 20 7.49 32.32 25.80
CA TYR A 20 7.19 31.72 27.10
C TYR A 20 6.77 32.75 28.17
N GLY A 21 5.92 32.31 29.13
CA GLY A 21 5.42 33.08 30.31
C GLY A 21 6.50 33.57 31.29
N SER A 22 6.24 34.21 32.43
CA SER A 22 5.11 34.45 33.37
C SER A 22 5.58 35.64 34.29
N PRO A 23 5.11 35.96 35.54
CA PRO A 23 3.99 35.57 36.41
C PRO A 23 3.28 36.86 37.01
N PRO A 24 2.59 36.97 38.20
CA PRO A 24 2.84 36.38 39.54
C PRO A 24 1.62 35.83 40.35
N GLN A 25 1.87 34.70 41.03
CA GLN A 25 1.72 34.39 42.47
C GLN A 25 0.48 34.85 43.30
N GLY A 26 -0.18 33.89 43.98
CA GLY A 26 -1.09 34.16 45.12
C GLY A 26 -2.01 32.99 45.57
N ASP A 27 -1.43 32.06 46.32
CA ASP A 27 -1.97 31.24 47.45
C ASP A 27 -3.22 30.30 47.39
N ALA A 28 -3.00 29.17 48.09
CA ALA A 28 -3.91 28.17 48.69
C ALA A 28 -4.24 26.88 47.91
N ALA A 29 -3.92 25.74 48.54
CA ALA A 29 -4.34 24.36 48.22
C ALA A 29 -5.08 23.77 49.45
N PRO A 30 -5.70 22.57 49.43
CA PRO A 30 -6.27 21.75 48.34
C PRO A 30 -7.70 21.21 48.66
N THR A 31 -8.54 20.90 47.66
CA THR A 31 -9.60 19.88 47.81
C THR A 31 -9.96 19.27 46.47
N THR A 32 -9.78 17.95 46.34
CA THR A 32 -10.21 17.13 45.20
C THR A 32 -11.74 17.05 45.13
N PRO A 33 -12.35 17.17 43.93
CA PRO A 33 -13.41 16.20 43.61
C PRO A 33 -13.40 15.71 42.15
N ALA A 34 -13.59 14.39 42.05
CA ALA A 34 -14.32 13.63 41.03
C ALA A 34 -14.02 13.82 39.52
N ALA A 35 -13.60 12.71 38.91
CA ALA A 35 -13.50 12.52 37.46
C ALA A 35 -14.81 12.84 36.71
N PRO A 36 -14.77 13.55 35.57
CA PRO A 36 -15.96 13.80 34.77
C PRO A 36 -16.37 12.57 33.95
N ALA A 37 -17.66 12.27 34.04
CA ALA A 37 -18.33 11.13 33.44
C ALA A 37 -18.23 11.08 31.90
N LYS A 38 -18.13 9.85 31.38
CA LYS A 38 -18.13 9.50 29.95
C LYS A 38 -19.33 10.11 29.22
N LYS A 39 -19.09 11.01 28.27
CA LYS A 39 -20.12 11.44 27.29
C LYS A 39 -20.48 10.26 26.39
N ARG A 40 -21.71 9.78 26.56
CA ARG A 40 -22.37 8.72 25.78
C ARG A 40 -22.49 9.19 24.33
N SER A 41 -21.74 8.59 23.40
CA SER A 41 -21.85 8.89 21.98
C SER A 41 -23.22 8.45 21.47
N ARG A 42 -24.02 9.39 20.99
CA ARG A 42 -25.29 9.11 20.33
C ARG A 42 -25.00 8.33 19.03
N PRO A 43 -25.63 7.18 18.78
CA PRO A 43 -25.39 6.42 17.57
C PRO A 43 -25.86 7.23 16.36
N THR A 44 -24.94 7.47 15.41
CA THR A 44 -25.24 8.02 14.09
C THR A 44 -26.27 7.13 13.38
N PRO A 45 -27.32 7.70 12.74
CA PRO A 45 -28.31 6.91 12.03
C PRO A 45 -27.63 6.07 10.94
N LYS A 46 -27.92 4.76 10.92
CA LYS A 46 -27.54 3.88 9.82
C LYS A 46 -28.04 4.50 8.54
N LYS A 47 -27.14 4.70 7.58
CA LYS A 47 -27.46 5.12 6.21
C LYS A 47 -28.53 4.15 5.69
N VAL A 48 -29.76 4.64 5.55
CA VAL A 48 -30.88 3.88 5.00
C VAL A 48 -30.45 3.46 3.61
N VAL A 49 -30.27 2.16 3.41
CA VAL A 49 -30.05 1.59 2.08
C VAL A 49 -31.34 1.89 1.32
N LYS A 50 -31.29 2.82 0.36
CA LYS A 50 -32.41 3.03 -0.56
C LYS A 50 -32.73 1.66 -1.19
N PRO A 51 -34.00 1.23 -1.21
CA PRO A 51 -34.38 0.00 -1.88
C PRO A 51 -33.86 0.04 -3.31
N ALA A 52 -33.36 -1.10 -3.80
CA ALA A 52 -32.91 -1.23 -5.17
C ALA A 52 -34.02 -0.74 -6.10
N THR A 53 -33.74 0.31 -6.87
CA THR A 53 -34.70 0.81 -7.85
C THR A 53 -34.84 -0.27 -8.92
N ASN A 54 -36.03 -0.84 -9.06
CA ASN A 54 -36.28 -1.83 -10.09
C ASN A 54 -36.25 -1.12 -11.46
N TYR A 55 -35.42 -1.63 -12.36
CA TYR A 55 -35.34 -1.16 -13.73
C TYR A 55 -35.97 -2.22 -14.63
N HIS A 56 -36.82 -1.78 -15.55
CA HIS A 56 -37.49 -2.62 -16.54
C HIS A 56 -36.89 -2.34 -17.91
N ASP A 57 -36.60 -3.39 -18.66
CA ASP A 57 -36.06 -3.27 -20.02
C ASP A 57 -37.10 -2.61 -20.92
N MET A 58 -36.69 -1.58 -21.67
CA MET A 58 -37.56 -0.91 -22.63
C MET A 58 -37.63 -1.69 -23.94
N PRO A 59 -38.77 -1.67 -24.65
CA PRO A 59 -38.87 -2.24 -25.98
C PRO A 59 -37.88 -1.53 -26.91
N THR A 60 -36.92 -2.27 -27.47
CA THR A 60 -36.02 -1.75 -28.50
C THR A 60 -36.42 -2.33 -29.85
N ASP A 61 -36.91 -1.49 -30.77
CA ASP A 61 -37.21 -1.85 -32.18
C ASP A 61 -35.96 -2.10 -33.06
N LEU A 62 -34.79 -2.23 -32.44
CA LEU A 62 -33.50 -2.32 -33.14
C LEU A 62 -33.13 -3.74 -33.61
N GLY A 63 -34.00 -4.73 -33.41
CA GLY A 63 -33.68 -6.14 -33.69
C GLY A 63 -32.46 -6.65 -32.90
N ASP A 64 -31.96 -7.83 -33.25
CA ASP A 64 -30.77 -8.48 -32.63
C ASP A 64 -29.45 -7.69 -32.77
N ALA A 65 -29.47 -6.48 -33.36
CA ALA A 65 -28.30 -5.68 -33.68
C ALA A 65 -28.07 -4.46 -32.75
N ALA A 66 -28.85 -4.25 -31.70
CA ALA A 66 -28.59 -3.19 -30.73
C ALA A 66 -27.43 -3.54 -29.78
N PRO A 67 -26.37 -2.71 -29.67
CA PRO A 67 -25.26 -2.96 -28.75
C PRO A 67 -25.57 -2.54 -27.29
N LEU A 68 -26.80 -2.11 -26.97
CA LEU A 68 -27.17 -1.53 -25.67
C LEU A 68 -28.60 -1.93 -25.26
N THR A 69 -28.74 -2.47 -24.05
CA THR A 69 -30.01 -2.62 -23.35
C THR A 69 -30.35 -1.30 -22.66
N VAL A 70 -31.55 -0.79 -22.90
CA VAL A 70 -32.06 0.44 -22.28
C VAL A 70 -33.10 0.04 -21.26
N SER A 71 -32.97 0.50 -20.02
CA SER A 71 -33.90 0.16 -18.95
C SER A 71 -34.40 1.42 -18.24
N SER A 72 -35.68 1.44 -17.90
CA SER A 72 -36.40 2.57 -17.28
C SER A 72 -36.93 2.15 -15.91
N GLN A 73 -37.01 3.09 -14.96
CA GLN A 73 -37.64 2.83 -13.65
C GLN A 73 -39.18 2.64 -13.75
N THR A 74 -39.81 3.21 -14.77
CA THR A 74 -41.26 3.15 -14.96
C THR A 74 -41.69 2.00 -15.87
N GLY A 75 -40.76 1.40 -16.62
CA GLY A 75 -41.03 0.35 -17.60
C GLY A 75 -41.86 0.78 -18.81
N ASN A 76 -42.09 2.09 -18.94
CA ASN A 76 -42.84 2.71 -20.02
C ASN A 76 -41.99 3.79 -20.69
N ASP A 77 -42.32 4.14 -21.94
CA ASP A 77 -41.65 5.19 -22.72
C ASP A 77 -41.99 6.61 -22.26
N PHE A 78 -42.87 6.74 -21.27
CA PHE A 78 -43.35 8.02 -20.74
C PHE A 78 -42.69 8.37 -19.41
N ALA A 79 -42.33 9.65 -19.26
CA ALA A 79 -41.82 10.20 -18.01
C ALA A 79 -42.91 10.19 -16.92
N ALA A 80 -42.54 9.82 -15.70
CA ALA A 80 -43.45 9.87 -14.56
C ALA A 80 -43.30 11.19 -13.83
N MET A 81 -44.40 11.71 -13.27
CA MET A 81 -44.35 12.90 -12.45
C MET A 81 -43.64 12.59 -11.13
N ASN A 82 -42.53 13.28 -10.88
CA ASN A 82 -41.79 13.18 -9.63
C ASN A 82 -42.58 13.93 -8.54
N SER A 83 -43.01 13.20 -7.51
CA SER A 83 -43.85 13.73 -6.43
C SER A 83 -43.19 14.82 -5.58
N ASN A 84 -41.87 14.97 -5.64
CA ASN A 84 -41.13 15.97 -4.88
C ASN A 84 -40.84 17.26 -5.68
N THR A 85 -40.64 17.16 -6.99
CA THR A 85 -40.31 18.30 -7.86
C THR A 85 -41.52 18.79 -8.65
N GLY A 86 -42.57 17.98 -8.79
CA GLY A 86 -43.74 18.28 -9.63
C GLY A 86 -43.46 18.23 -11.13
N GLU A 87 -42.24 17.85 -11.51
CA GLU A 87 -41.78 17.76 -12.90
C GLU A 87 -41.88 16.32 -13.41
N PHE A 88 -42.05 16.15 -14.71
CA PHE A 88 -41.99 14.84 -15.34
C PHE A 88 -40.53 14.43 -15.54
N GLU A 89 -40.11 13.37 -14.85
CA GLU A 89 -38.74 12.86 -14.90
C GLU A 89 -38.74 11.40 -15.39
N MET A 90 -37.77 11.04 -16.23
CA MET A 90 -37.51 9.67 -16.64
C MET A 90 -36.05 9.33 -16.39
N VAL A 91 -35.81 8.34 -15.51
CA VAL A 91 -34.46 7.82 -15.28
C VAL A 91 -34.23 6.63 -16.18
N VAL A 92 -33.38 6.85 -17.19
CA VAL A 92 -32.97 5.83 -18.17
C VAL A 92 -31.58 5.32 -17.84
N LYS A 93 -31.42 4.00 -17.81
CA LYS A 93 -30.15 3.31 -17.59
C LYS A 93 -29.75 2.53 -18.84
N PHE A 94 -28.62 2.92 -19.42
CA PHE A 94 -27.99 2.22 -20.53
C PHE A 94 -27.07 1.12 -19.98
N HIS A 95 -27.18 -0.09 -20.53
CA HIS A 95 -26.30 -1.21 -20.25
C HIS A 95 -25.81 -1.81 -21.58
N GLY A 96 -24.56 -2.23 -21.65
CA GLY A 96 -24.00 -2.82 -22.87
C GLY A 96 -22.90 -3.83 -22.57
N PRO A 97 -22.68 -4.82 -23.46
CA PRO A 97 -21.59 -5.78 -23.32
C PRO A 97 -20.21 -5.15 -23.52
N LYS A 98 -20.13 -3.98 -24.16
CA LYS A 98 -18.90 -3.19 -24.35
C LYS A 98 -19.05 -1.82 -23.72
N SER A 99 -17.94 -1.22 -23.28
CA SER A 99 -17.94 0.15 -22.79
C SER A 99 -18.36 1.13 -23.90
N PHE A 100 -19.07 2.18 -23.50
CA PHE A 100 -19.56 3.21 -24.40
C PHE A 100 -19.45 4.58 -23.75
N GLN A 101 -19.36 5.61 -24.58
CA GLN A 101 -19.33 7.00 -24.16
C GLN A 101 -20.67 7.65 -24.52
N TYR A 102 -21.33 8.21 -23.52
CA TYR A 102 -22.46 9.11 -23.74
C TYR A 102 -21.94 10.42 -24.33
N ILE A 103 -22.49 10.83 -25.47
CA ILE A 103 -22.07 12.06 -26.17
C ILE A 103 -23.00 13.21 -25.78
N THR A 104 -24.30 13.08 -26.05
CA THR A 104 -25.29 14.13 -25.80
C THR A 104 -26.71 13.57 -25.89
N THR A 105 -27.67 14.33 -25.36
CA THR A 105 -29.10 14.15 -25.61
C THR A 105 -29.59 15.32 -26.45
N THR A 106 -30.35 15.03 -27.49
CA THR A 106 -30.94 16.06 -28.35
C THR A 106 -32.45 15.90 -28.37
N SER A 107 -33.18 17.01 -28.20
CA SER A 107 -34.63 17.10 -28.43
C SER A 107 -34.86 17.72 -29.80
N TYR A 108 -35.70 17.11 -30.64
CA TYR A 108 -36.19 17.75 -31.86
C TYR A 108 -37.47 18.55 -31.59
N GLU A 109 -37.67 19.60 -32.39
CA GLU A 109 -38.74 20.61 -32.22
C GLU A 109 -40.18 20.06 -32.36
N ASP A 110 -40.36 18.83 -32.85
CA ASP A 110 -41.68 18.18 -32.96
C ASP A 110 -42.20 17.55 -31.65
N GLY A 111 -41.65 17.96 -30.49
CA GLY A 111 -42.42 17.98 -29.26
C GLY A 111 -42.62 16.65 -28.51
N GLY A 112 -41.60 15.79 -28.44
CA GLY A 112 -41.67 14.67 -27.47
C GLY A 112 -40.55 13.64 -27.49
N THR A 113 -39.73 13.59 -28.54
CA THR A 113 -38.72 12.53 -28.69
C THR A 113 -37.33 12.99 -28.21
N LEU A 114 -36.78 12.28 -27.23
CA LEU A 114 -35.41 12.44 -26.76
C LEU A 114 -34.49 11.43 -27.44
N HIS A 115 -33.49 11.92 -28.18
CA HIS A 115 -32.48 11.07 -28.80
C HIS A 115 -31.23 11.05 -27.93
N PHE A 116 -30.80 9.85 -27.52
CA PHE A 116 -29.54 9.65 -26.80
C PHE A 116 -28.46 9.20 -27.78
N ILE A 117 -27.44 10.04 -27.99
CA ILE A 117 -26.31 9.71 -28.86
C ILE A 117 -25.23 9.03 -28.02
N VAL A 118 -25.00 7.76 -28.29
CA VAL A 118 -24.01 6.93 -27.61
C VAL A 118 -23.01 6.38 -28.61
N LYS A 119 -21.71 6.53 -28.33
CA LYS A 119 -20.64 5.98 -29.17
C LYS A 119 -20.01 4.78 -28.47
N PRO A 120 -19.91 3.61 -29.13
CA PRO A 120 -19.15 2.49 -28.61
C PRO A 120 -17.70 2.95 -28.38
N ALA A 121 -17.17 2.74 -27.17
CA ALA A 121 -15.79 3.07 -26.90
C ALA A 121 -14.93 2.09 -27.71
N LYS A 122 -14.15 2.62 -28.67
CA LYS A 122 -13.17 1.80 -29.37
C LYS A 122 -12.14 1.36 -28.35
N ALA A 123 -12.20 0.09 -27.94
CA ALA A 123 -11.25 -0.46 -26.98
C ALA A 123 -9.83 -0.26 -27.53
N PHE A 124 -8.97 0.37 -26.72
CA PHE A 124 -7.58 0.53 -27.07
C PHE A 124 -6.94 -0.86 -27.16
N PRO A 125 -6.30 -1.23 -28.29
CA PRO A 125 -5.77 -2.57 -28.48
C PRO A 125 -4.44 -2.72 -27.73
N LEU A 126 -4.49 -2.74 -26.40
CA LEU A 126 -3.33 -2.74 -25.51
C LEU A 126 -2.34 -3.86 -25.85
N LEU A 127 -2.84 -5.07 -26.14
CA LEU A 127 -2.02 -6.23 -26.48
C LEU A 127 -1.41 -6.19 -27.89
N LYS A 128 -1.87 -5.28 -28.76
CA LYS A 128 -1.24 -5.06 -30.07
C LYS A 128 -0.06 -4.09 -30.01
N LEU A 129 0.21 -3.50 -28.85
CA LEU A 129 1.39 -2.68 -28.67
C LEU A 129 2.66 -3.54 -28.71
N PRO A 130 3.77 -2.99 -29.22
CA PRO A 130 5.09 -3.61 -29.05
C PRO A 130 5.38 -3.90 -27.57
N GLU A 131 6.00 -5.04 -27.27
CA GLU A 131 6.25 -5.51 -25.89
C GLU A 131 6.96 -4.46 -25.03
N ASN A 132 7.96 -3.79 -25.59
CA ASN A 132 8.71 -2.72 -24.95
C ASN A 132 7.86 -1.48 -24.61
N VAL A 133 6.80 -1.20 -25.37
CA VAL A 133 5.84 -0.12 -25.07
C VAL A 133 4.83 -0.60 -24.04
N LEU A 134 4.31 -1.81 -24.20
CA LEU A 134 3.39 -2.43 -23.26
C LEU A 134 3.99 -2.49 -21.85
N ASP A 135 5.23 -2.96 -21.72
CA ASP A 135 5.95 -3.05 -20.43
C ASP A 135 6.11 -1.68 -19.77
N LYS A 136 6.41 -0.63 -20.54
CA LYS A 136 6.51 0.73 -20.01
C LYS A 136 5.16 1.21 -19.49
N VAL A 137 4.08 0.99 -20.26
CA VAL A 137 2.72 1.34 -19.85
C VAL A 137 2.33 0.59 -18.59
N LEU A 138 2.55 -0.72 -18.54
CA LEU A 138 2.24 -1.55 -17.38
C LEU A 138 3.03 -1.14 -16.15
N LYS A 139 4.34 -0.84 -16.28
CA LYS A 139 5.15 -0.32 -15.17
C LYS A 139 4.59 0.99 -14.62
N MET A 140 4.27 1.96 -15.47
CA MET A 140 3.68 3.23 -15.03
C MET A 140 2.34 3.03 -14.31
N VAL A 141 1.50 2.13 -14.82
CA VAL A 141 0.21 1.82 -14.17
C VAL A 141 0.42 1.09 -12.85
N LEU A 142 1.43 0.23 -12.73
CA LEU A 142 1.66 -0.59 -11.54
C LEU A 142 2.58 0.06 -10.49
N GLU A 143 3.19 1.21 -10.79
CA GLU A 143 4.08 1.93 -9.87
C GLU A 143 3.32 2.41 -8.60
N PRO A 144 3.72 1.99 -7.38
CA PRO A 144 3.07 2.43 -6.15
C PRO A 144 3.09 3.96 -6.01
N GLU A 145 1.96 4.54 -5.55
CA GLU A 145 1.80 5.98 -5.28
C GLU A 145 2.10 6.93 -6.47
N GLY A 146 2.34 6.41 -7.68
CA GLY A 146 2.80 7.23 -8.82
C GLY A 146 4.22 7.79 -8.64
N ILE A 147 4.99 7.24 -7.70
CA ILE A 147 6.38 7.61 -7.42
C ILE A 147 7.29 6.45 -7.82
N LYS A 148 8.28 6.72 -8.68
CA LYS A 148 9.28 5.72 -9.08
C LYS A 148 10.02 5.18 -7.86
N GLY A 149 9.95 3.85 -7.68
CA GLY A 149 10.65 3.14 -6.60
C GLY A 149 10.01 3.26 -5.22
N ALA A 150 8.75 3.69 -5.12
CA ALA A 150 8.03 3.64 -3.85
C ALA A 150 7.91 2.21 -3.32
N LYS A 151 7.92 2.06 -2.00
CA LYS A 151 7.88 0.74 -1.35
C LYS A 151 6.44 0.27 -1.23
N ILE A 152 6.14 -0.96 -1.58
CA ILE A 152 4.82 -1.56 -1.37
C ILE A 152 4.72 -1.96 0.10
N MET A 153 3.92 -1.23 0.88
CA MET A 153 3.74 -1.52 2.30
C MET A 153 2.63 -2.54 2.51
N ILE A 154 2.93 -3.67 3.14
CA ILE A 154 2.02 -4.77 3.41
C ILE A 154 1.77 -4.90 4.91
N ASN A 155 0.50 -4.95 5.29
CA ASN A 155 0.07 -5.19 6.66
C ASN A 155 -0.88 -6.39 6.78
N THR A 156 -0.89 -6.99 7.95
CA THR A 156 -1.94 -7.95 8.33
C THR A 156 -3.14 -7.16 8.87
N THR A 157 -4.29 -7.30 8.21
CA THR A 157 -5.58 -6.79 8.70
C THR A 157 -6.47 -7.93 9.16
N THR A 158 -7.58 -7.62 9.84
CA THR A 158 -8.61 -8.62 10.22
C THR A 158 -9.19 -9.35 9.01
N LYS A 159 -9.14 -8.74 7.81
CA LYS A 159 -9.58 -9.34 6.53
C LYS A 159 -8.44 -10.02 5.77
N GLY A 160 -7.28 -10.23 6.39
CA GLY A 160 -6.09 -10.81 5.80
C GLY A 160 -5.02 -9.79 5.42
N ILE A 161 -4.03 -10.25 4.65
CA ILE A 161 -2.85 -9.46 4.26
C ILE A 161 -3.22 -8.52 3.12
N LYS A 162 -2.98 -7.22 3.29
CA LYS A 162 -3.29 -6.18 2.29
C LYS A 162 -2.15 -5.17 2.18
N SER A 163 -2.10 -4.46 1.07
CA SER A 163 -1.22 -3.30 0.93
C SER A 163 -1.88 -2.03 1.48
N LYS A 164 -1.09 -1.16 2.12
CA LYS A 164 -1.55 0.13 2.66
C LYS A 164 -1.62 1.21 1.57
N ASN A 165 -0.61 1.26 0.71
CA ASN A 165 -0.38 2.38 -0.21
C ASN A 165 -0.50 2.02 -1.70
N PHE A 166 -0.53 0.74 -2.06
CA PHE A 166 -0.54 0.34 -3.46
C PHE A 166 -1.80 0.75 -4.23
N ALA A 167 -2.94 0.83 -3.53
CA ALA A 167 -4.22 1.27 -4.08
C ALA A 167 -4.45 2.79 -3.91
N GLU A 168 -3.49 3.51 -3.33
CA GLU A 168 -3.58 4.95 -3.14
C GLU A 168 -3.47 5.66 -4.50
N GLY A 169 -4.40 6.57 -4.77
CA GLY A 169 -4.57 7.25 -6.07
C GLY A 169 -5.29 6.44 -7.16
N LEU A 170 -5.16 5.10 -7.18
CA LEU A 170 -5.79 4.22 -8.17
C LEU A 170 -6.32 2.93 -7.52
N ALA A 171 -7.61 2.94 -7.14
CA ALA A 171 -8.25 1.82 -6.45
C ALA A 171 -8.19 0.49 -7.23
N HIS A 172 -8.14 0.55 -8.56
CA HIS A 172 -8.14 -0.61 -9.45
C HIS A 172 -6.77 -0.90 -10.09
N ARG A 173 -5.67 -0.49 -9.45
CA ARG A 173 -4.31 -0.68 -9.99
C ARG A 173 -3.99 -2.13 -10.35
N VAL A 174 -4.36 -3.07 -9.47
CA VAL A 174 -4.23 -4.52 -9.71
C VAL A 174 -5.33 -5.10 -10.59
N GLY A 175 -6.36 -4.32 -10.92
CA GLY A 175 -7.51 -4.75 -11.71
C GLY A 175 -7.11 -5.21 -13.11
N ILE A 176 -6.05 -4.63 -13.69
CA ILE A 176 -5.53 -5.02 -15.01
C ILE A 176 -5.09 -6.48 -15.06
N MET A 177 -4.63 -7.03 -13.93
CA MET A 177 -4.21 -8.43 -13.82
C MET A 177 -5.38 -9.41 -13.88
N SER A 178 -6.60 -8.94 -13.58
CA SER A 178 -7.80 -9.78 -13.60
C SER A 178 -8.43 -9.89 -15.00
N VAL A 179 -8.00 -9.06 -15.96
CA VAL A 179 -8.62 -8.94 -17.28
C VAL A 179 -8.16 -10.04 -18.23
N ASN A 180 -6.88 -10.45 -18.17
CA ASN A 180 -6.31 -11.40 -19.12
C ASN A 180 -5.12 -12.17 -18.52
N LYS A 181 -4.95 -13.45 -18.87
CA LYS A 181 -3.85 -14.31 -18.40
C LYS A 181 -2.46 -13.80 -18.82
N GLN A 182 -2.30 -13.32 -20.05
CA GLN A 182 -1.05 -12.75 -20.55
C GLN A 182 -0.68 -11.47 -19.78
N LEU A 183 -1.67 -10.63 -19.47
CA LEU A 183 -1.44 -9.46 -18.62
C LEU A 183 -1.05 -9.87 -17.20
N TYR A 184 -1.70 -10.90 -16.64
CA TYR A 184 -1.32 -11.44 -15.33
C TYR A 184 0.15 -11.88 -15.31
N GLU A 185 0.57 -12.69 -16.28
CA GLU A 185 1.95 -13.20 -16.38
C GLU A 185 2.99 -12.10 -16.56
N ASN A 186 2.67 -11.03 -17.28
CA ASN A 186 3.56 -9.88 -17.46
C ASN A 186 3.61 -8.99 -16.20
N CYS A 187 2.48 -8.79 -15.52
CA CYS A 187 2.36 -7.88 -14.38
C CYS A 187 2.91 -8.46 -13.07
N VAL A 188 2.75 -9.78 -12.83
CA VAL A 188 3.22 -10.43 -11.59
C VAL A 188 4.72 -10.18 -11.35
N PRO A 189 5.63 -10.45 -12.30
CA PRO A 189 7.05 -10.16 -12.13
C PRO A 189 7.31 -8.69 -11.83
N MET A 190 6.58 -7.76 -12.46
CA MET A 190 6.77 -6.33 -12.26
C MET A 190 6.49 -5.93 -10.81
N ILE A 191 5.31 -6.29 -10.29
CA ILE A 191 4.89 -5.91 -8.92
C ILE A 191 5.80 -6.53 -7.86
N TYR A 192 6.07 -7.83 -7.97
CA TYR A 192 6.80 -8.54 -6.91
C TYR A 192 8.32 -8.37 -7.00
N SER A 193 8.83 -7.82 -8.11
CA SER A 193 10.24 -7.39 -8.21
C SER A 193 10.53 -6.07 -7.50
N GLU A 194 9.50 -5.28 -7.19
CA GLU A 194 9.62 -4.02 -6.45
C GLU A 194 9.99 -4.25 -4.98
N HIS A 195 10.26 -3.15 -4.27
CA HIS A 195 10.57 -3.19 -2.85
C HIS A 195 9.30 -3.39 -2.01
N ILE A 196 9.16 -4.57 -1.41
CA ILE A 196 8.03 -4.90 -0.54
C ILE A 196 8.42 -4.79 0.93
N LYS A 197 7.69 -3.96 1.66
CA LYS A 197 7.87 -3.71 3.09
C LYS A 197 6.76 -4.37 3.89
N PHE A 198 7.11 -5.21 4.85
CA PHE A 198 6.21 -5.87 5.77
C PHE A 198 6.30 -5.23 7.17
N ASP A 199 5.17 -5.15 7.86
CA ASP A 199 5.13 -4.62 9.23
C ASP A 199 5.92 -5.51 10.21
N ASP A 200 5.84 -6.84 10.09
CA ASP A 200 6.54 -7.78 10.97
C ASP A 200 6.87 -9.13 10.30
N ALA A 201 7.71 -9.92 10.97
CA ALA A 201 8.09 -11.26 10.51
C ALA A 201 6.89 -12.22 10.38
N LYS A 202 5.88 -12.10 11.25
CA LYS A 202 4.66 -12.92 11.16
C LYS A 202 3.89 -12.66 9.86
N THR A 203 3.79 -11.41 9.44
CA THR A 203 3.12 -11.04 8.18
C THR A 203 3.86 -11.64 6.98
N VAL A 204 5.19 -11.67 7.01
CA VAL A 204 6.00 -12.36 5.98
C VAL A 204 5.67 -13.84 5.94
N ALA A 205 5.73 -14.55 7.08
CA ALA A 205 5.45 -15.98 7.13
C ALA A 205 4.03 -16.31 6.60
N ASN A 206 3.02 -15.54 7.02
CA ASN A 206 1.65 -15.71 6.53
C ASN A 206 1.51 -15.39 5.03
N PHE A 207 2.24 -14.39 4.52
CA PHE A 207 2.25 -14.07 3.10
C PHE A 207 2.83 -15.25 2.31
N MET A 208 3.98 -15.77 2.75
CA MET A 208 4.64 -16.90 2.09
C MET A 208 3.82 -18.19 2.14
N LEU A 209 2.99 -18.39 3.16
CA LEU A 209 2.08 -19.53 3.22
C LEU A 209 0.87 -19.39 2.27
N LYS A 210 0.33 -18.17 2.16
CA LYS A 210 -0.94 -17.93 1.45
C LYS A 210 -0.78 -17.83 -0.07
N TYR A 211 0.31 -17.22 -0.54
CA TYR A 211 0.50 -16.94 -1.96
C TYR A 211 1.17 -18.10 -2.69
N PRO A 212 0.92 -18.28 -4.01
CA PRO A 212 1.52 -19.37 -4.78
C PRO A 212 3.00 -19.13 -5.09
N ASP A 213 3.72 -20.17 -5.48
CA ASP A 213 5.16 -20.11 -5.74
C ASP A 213 5.52 -19.19 -6.91
N VAL A 214 4.61 -19.01 -7.87
CA VAL A 214 4.75 -18.03 -8.95
C VAL A 214 5.03 -16.64 -8.36
N THR A 215 4.23 -16.19 -7.40
CA THR A 215 4.45 -14.91 -6.69
C THR A 215 5.77 -14.89 -5.93
N LYS A 216 6.04 -15.95 -5.17
CA LYS A 216 7.24 -16.05 -4.31
C LYS A 216 8.54 -15.99 -5.12
N ASN A 217 8.54 -16.55 -6.32
CA ASN A 217 9.72 -16.63 -7.18
C ASN A 217 10.13 -15.28 -7.78
N HIS A 218 9.25 -14.27 -7.75
CA HIS A 218 9.55 -12.93 -8.24
C HIS A 218 9.96 -11.95 -7.14
N LEU A 219 9.86 -12.32 -5.86
CA LEU A 219 10.29 -11.49 -4.73
C LEU A 219 11.79 -11.22 -4.80
N ARG A 220 12.17 -9.93 -4.88
CA ARG A 220 13.57 -9.49 -4.99
C ARG A 220 14.05 -8.68 -3.79
N PHE A 221 13.27 -7.71 -3.35
CA PHE A 221 13.65 -6.79 -2.27
C PHE A 221 12.58 -6.82 -1.17
N VAL A 222 12.93 -7.37 -0.02
CA VAL A 222 12.00 -7.53 1.11
C VAL A 222 12.54 -6.75 2.31
N GLU A 223 11.70 -5.89 2.91
CA GLU A 223 11.98 -5.18 4.15
C GLU A 223 11.03 -5.68 5.24
N ILE A 224 11.56 -6.11 6.38
CA ILE A 224 10.81 -6.46 7.58
C ILE A 224 11.01 -5.33 8.57
N THR A 225 9.92 -4.64 8.94
CA THR A 225 10.02 -3.49 9.83
C THR A 225 10.42 -3.94 11.24
N SER A 226 9.68 -4.90 11.82
CA SER A 226 9.98 -5.42 13.16
C SER A 226 10.35 -6.90 13.12
N TYR A 227 11.62 -7.21 13.44
CA TYR A 227 12.08 -8.58 13.63
C TYR A 227 11.72 -9.06 15.04
N LYS A 228 11.22 -10.28 15.18
CA LYS A 228 11.00 -10.90 16.49
C LYS A 228 11.60 -12.29 16.47
N LYS A 229 12.28 -12.69 17.56
CA LYS A 229 13.02 -13.96 17.60
C LYS A 229 12.12 -15.20 17.47
N ASP A 230 10.87 -15.11 17.92
CA ASP A 230 9.87 -16.16 17.86
C ASP A 230 9.38 -16.47 16.42
N THR A 231 9.31 -15.44 15.58
CA THR A 231 8.70 -15.52 14.23
C THR A 231 9.69 -15.25 13.10
N GLY A 232 10.84 -14.66 13.41
CA GLY A 232 11.93 -14.33 12.51
C GLY A 232 12.49 -15.54 11.77
N PRO A 233 12.86 -16.64 12.45
CA PRO A 233 13.38 -17.86 11.82
C PRO A 233 12.44 -18.44 10.78
N MET A 234 11.14 -18.50 11.10
CA MET A 234 10.11 -18.99 10.17
C MET A 234 10.00 -18.09 8.94
N ALA A 235 9.99 -16.77 9.14
CA ALA A 235 9.91 -15.81 8.06
C ALA A 235 11.14 -15.87 7.13
N LEU A 236 12.34 -15.90 7.71
CA LEU A 236 13.58 -15.99 6.95
C LEU A 236 13.68 -17.34 6.22
N SER A 237 13.39 -18.46 6.89
CA SER A 237 13.35 -19.78 6.24
C SER A 237 12.38 -19.81 5.05
N ALA A 238 11.19 -19.20 5.19
CA ALA A 238 10.24 -19.07 4.08
C ALA A 238 10.78 -18.19 2.94
N LEU A 239 11.48 -17.09 3.24
CA LEU A 239 12.13 -16.23 2.24
C LEU A 239 13.29 -16.94 1.52
N ALA A 240 13.99 -17.87 2.17
CA ALA A 240 15.05 -18.66 1.52
C ALA A 240 14.53 -19.45 0.30
N GLN A 241 13.24 -19.79 0.29
CA GLN A 241 12.57 -20.49 -0.81
C GLN A 241 12.35 -19.60 -2.06
N CYS A 242 12.50 -18.27 -1.96
CA CYS A 242 12.36 -17.36 -3.11
C CYS A 242 13.52 -17.47 -4.10
N ARG A 243 13.26 -17.65 -5.40
CA ARG A 243 14.33 -17.87 -6.40
C ARG A 243 15.15 -16.62 -6.72
N LYS A 244 14.51 -15.46 -6.75
CA LYS A 244 15.14 -14.19 -7.17
C LYS A 244 15.40 -13.23 -6.01
N LEU A 245 15.47 -13.74 -4.78
CA LEU A 245 15.69 -12.93 -3.59
C LEU A 245 17.06 -12.26 -3.67
N GLY A 246 17.09 -10.93 -3.77
CA GLY A 246 18.33 -10.15 -3.88
C GLY A 246 18.70 -9.43 -2.59
N ARG A 247 17.71 -8.99 -1.80
CA ARG A 247 17.96 -8.31 -0.52
C ARG A 247 16.85 -8.58 0.48
N VAL A 248 17.24 -8.84 1.72
CA VAL A 248 16.33 -8.85 2.88
C VAL A 248 16.83 -7.82 3.89
N HIS A 249 16.02 -6.81 4.19
CA HIS A 249 16.33 -5.77 5.17
C HIS A 249 15.54 -5.97 6.46
N LEU A 250 16.22 -6.06 7.60
CA LEU A 250 15.59 -6.08 8.93
C LEU A 250 15.77 -4.71 9.58
N SER A 251 14.68 -3.99 9.81
CA SER A 251 14.75 -2.57 10.20
C SER A 251 14.92 -2.35 11.70
N THR A 252 14.24 -3.15 12.53
CA THR A 252 14.28 -3.05 14.00
C THR A 252 14.31 -4.41 14.68
N ASN A 253 14.69 -4.43 15.96
CA ASN A 253 14.63 -5.55 16.90
C ASN A 253 15.50 -6.78 16.56
N VAL A 254 16.59 -6.59 15.80
CA VAL A 254 17.51 -7.69 15.47
C VAL A 254 18.26 -8.14 16.73
N ALA A 255 18.85 -7.19 17.47
CA ALA A 255 19.44 -7.48 18.77
C ALA A 255 19.28 -6.29 19.71
N MET A 256 18.31 -6.40 20.61
CA MET A 256 18.07 -5.42 21.67
C MET A 256 18.78 -5.86 22.95
N ASN A 257 19.48 -4.94 23.59
CA ASN A 257 20.15 -5.12 24.89
C ASN A 257 21.13 -6.32 24.91
N ALA A 258 21.88 -6.50 23.83
CA ALA A 258 22.83 -7.60 23.69
C ALA A 258 24.20 -7.09 23.22
N THR A 259 25.26 -7.82 23.55
CA THR A 259 26.59 -7.59 22.99
C THR A 259 26.67 -8.15 21.55
N PRO A 260 27.53 -7.58 20.69
CA PRO A 260 27.70 -8.05 19.30
C PRO A 260 27.95 -9.55 19.18
N SER A 261 28.82 -10.10 20.04
CA SER A 261 29.16 -11.53 20.03
C SER A 261 27.97 -12.43 20.40
N LYS A 262 27.22 -12.09 21.46
CA LYS A 262 26.04 -12.85 21.88
C LYS A 262 24.93 -12.78 20.83
N ALA A 263 24.73 -11.59 20.25
CA ALA A 263 23.76 -11.37 19.20
C ALA A 263 24.08 -12.14 17.91
N ALA A 264 25.33 -12.13 17.45
CA ALA A 264 25.75 -12.82 16.24
C ALA A 264 25.56 -14.34 16.36
N LYS A 265 26.00 -14.93 17.47
CA LYS A 265 25.84 -16.38 17.73
C LYS A 265 24.36 -16.77 17.82
N GLY A 266 23.55 -16.01 18.55
CA GLY A 266 22.11 -16.25 18.65
C GLY A 266 21.41 -16.11 17.30
N PHE A 267 21.69 -15.03 16.57
CA PHE A 267 21.10 -14.79 15.25
C PHE A 267 21.48 -15.88 14.24
N TYR A 268 22.72 -16.36 14.27
CA TYR A 268 23.15 -17.50 13.45
C TYR A 268 22.41 -18.78 13.83
N SER A 269 22.38 -19.13 15.11
CA SER A 269 21.69 -20.33 15.61
C SER A 269 20.24 -20.35 15.15
N ASP A 270 19.55 -19.22 15.32
CA ASP A 270 18.14 -19.05 14.97
C ASP A 270 17.89 -19.13 13.44
N ASN A 271 18.87 -18.76 12.61
CA ASN A 271 18.69 -18.60 11.15
C ASN A 271 19.65 -19.44 10.30
N SER A 272 20.31 -20.44 10.88
CA SER A 272 21.28 -21.32 10.21
C SER A 272 20.73 -21.94 8.92
N HIS A 273 19.50 -22.44 8.96
CA HIS A 273 18.80 -22.99 7.80
C HIS A 273 18.65 -21.98 6.65
N TYR A 274 18.31 -20.71 6.96
CA TYR A 274 18.21 -19.65 5.95
C TYR A 274 19.55 -19.44 5.24
N PHE A 275 20.63 -19.31 6.01
CA PHE A 275 21.97 -19.06 5.45
C PHE A 275 22.40 -20.17 4.50
N GLN A 276 22.23 -21.43 4.93
CA GLN A 276 22.60 -22.59 4.14
C GLN A 276 21.76 -22.70 2.87
N THR A 277 20.44 -22.54 2.99
CA THR A 277 19.52 -22.67 1.85
C THR A 277 19.76 -21.59 0.80
N VAL A 278 19.96 -20.33 1.21
CA VAL A 278 20.25 -19.23 0.28
C VAL A 278 21.61 -19.45 -0.40
N ALA A 279 22.64 -19.86 0.34
CA ALA A 279 23.95 -20.11 -0.23
C ALA A 279 23.93 -21.22 -1.29
N THR A 280 23.38 -22.40 -0.97
CA THR A 280 23.23 -23.52 -1.91
C THR A 280 22.43 -23.13 -3.15
N LYS A 281 21.36 -22.38 -2.98
CA LYS A 281 20.48 -22.03 -4.08
C LYS A 281 21.08 -21.00 -5.03
N MET A 282 21.72 -19.96 -4.50
CA MET A 282 22.36 -18.95 -5.33
C MET A 282 23.55 -19.55 -6.09
N ASP A 283 24.29 -20.44 -5.44
CA ASP A 283 25.36 -21.18 -6.08
C ASP A 283 24.84 -22.08 -7.23
N ALA A 284 23.72 -22.78 -7.04
CA ALA A 284 23.10 -23.58 -8.11
C ALA A 284 22.67 -22.75 -9.33
N VAL A 285 22.32 -21.47 -9.15
CA VAL A 285 21.97 -20.55 -10.25
C VAL A 285 23.22 -19.99 -10.93
N GLU A 286 24.26 -19.68 -10.18
CA GLU A 286 25.50 -19.11 -10.72
C GLU A 286 26.38 -20.16 -11.39
N SER A 287 26.46 -21.38 -10.85
CA SER A 287 27.19 -22.52 -11.42
C SER A 287 26.64 -22.96 -12.78
N MET A 288 25.34 -22.79 -13.04
CA MET A 288 24.76 -22.97 -14.39
C MET A 288 25.32 -21.99 -15.41
N ASN A 289 25.79 -20.82 -14.99
CA ASN A 289 26.36 -19.80 -15.87
C ASN A 289 27.90 -19.80 -15.88
N LEU A 290 28.54 -20.24 -14.78
CA LEU A 290 29.99 -20.27 -14.57
C LEU A 290 30.37 -21.55 -13.78
N PRO A 291 30.65 -22.68 -14.47
CA PRO A 291 30.80 -24.00 -13.85
C PRO A 291 31.97 -24.15 -12.86
N GLU A 292 33.01 -23.32 -12.97
CA GLU A 292 34.28 -23.48 -12.24
C GLU A 292 34.40 -22.56 -11.01
N ARG A 293 33.32 -21.90 -10.59
CA ARG A 293 33.38 -21.00 -9.44
C ARG A 293 33.35 -21.78 -8.12
N PRO A 294 34.17 -21.40 -7.12
CA PRO A 294 34.05 -21.97 -5.78
C PRO A 294 32.74 -21.60 -5.09
N PHE A 295 32.17 -22.56 -4.36
CA PHE A 295 30.95 -22.39 -3.56
C PHE A 295 31.07 -21.21 -2.58
N ASP A 296 30.19 -20.23 -2.73
CA ASP A 296 30.17 -19.05 -1.86
C ASP A 296 29.17 -19.24 -0.71
N LYS A 297 29.67 -19.80 0.41
CA LYS A 297 28.88 -20.02 1.63
C LYS A 297 28.37 -18.73 2.29
N PHE A 298 28.89 -17.56 1.93
CA PHE A 298 28.53 -16.29 2.57
C PHE A 298 27.37 -15.57 1.89
N ARG A 299 26.88 -16.07 0.73
CA ARG A 299 25.76 -15.46 -0.01
C ARG A 299 24.53 -15.18 0.85
N GLY A 300 24.19 -16.09 1.77
CA GLY A 300 23.07 -15.89 2.70
C GLY A 300 23.22 -14.64 3.58
N ILE A 301 24.44 -14.33 4.02
CA ILE A 301 24.75 -13.09 4.75
C ILE A 301 24.72 -11.89 3.81
N ASP A 302 25.27 -12.02 2.61
CA ASP A 302 25.38 -10.92 1.65
C ASP A 302 24.03 -10.41 1.14
N VAL A 303 22.98 -11.22 1.22
CA VAL A 303 21.59 -10.83 0.94
C VAL A 303 20.97 -10.05 2.11
N LEU A 304 21.40 -10.29 3.35
CA LEU A 304 20.86 -9.64 4.54
C LEU A 304 21.43 -8.24 4.75
N ARG A 305 20.55 -7.31 5.11
CA ARG A 305 20.90 -5.96 5.54
C ARG A 305 20.16 -5.67 6.84
N PHE A 306 20.78 -4.88 7.70
CA PHE A 306 20.21 -4.52 8.99
C PHE A 306 20.06 -3.01 9.11
N GLY A 307 19.07 -2.58 9.88
CA GLY A 307 18.87 -1.18 10.22
C GLY A 307 20.06 -0.61 10.99
N THR A 308 20.34 0.67 10.79
CA THR A 308 21.46 1.35 11.44
C THR A 308 21.07 1.99 12.79
N SER A 309 19.78 2.07 13.08
CA SER A 309 19.25 2.76 14.26
C SER A 309 19.38 1.99 15.57
N ALA A 310 19.26 2.69 16.70
CA ALA A 310 19.18 2.12 18.05
C ALA A 310 18.03 1.12 18.21
N LYS A 311 16.98 1.24 17.39
CA LYS A 311 15.83 0.34 17.40
C LYS A 311 16.17 -1.01 16.76
N CYS A 312 17.28 -1.12 16.02
CA CYS A 312 17.74 -2.38 15.42
C CYS A 312 18.75 -3.09 16.29
N PHE A 313 19.71 -2.33 16.81
CA PHE A 313 20.81 -2.81 17.61
C PHE A 313 21.04 -1.91 18.81
N SER A 314 20.91 -2.47 20.00
CA SER A 314 21.17 -1.75 21.24
C SER A 314 21.91 -2.58 22.27
N VAL A 315 22.62 -1.90 23.16
CA VAL A 315 23.21 -2.47 24.37
C VAL A 315 22.73 -1.66 25.57
N LYS A 316 22.50 -2.36 26.68
CA LYS A 316 22.10 -1.75 27.94
C LYS A 316 23.36 -1.33 28.69
N GLU A 317 23.44 -0.06 29.08
CA GLU A 317 24.52 0.51 29.89
C GLU A 317 23.89 1.11 31.14
N GLY A 318 23.96 0.36 32.25
CA GLY A 318 23.25 0.74 33.47
C GLY A 318 21.73 0.72 33.28
N GLU A 319 21.06 1.85 33.54
CA GLU A 319 19.61 2.02 33.30
C GLU A 319 19.30 2.45 31.86
N ASP A 320 20.28 2.98 31.14
CA ASP A 320 20.12 3.51 29.79
C ASP A 320 20.37 2.46 28.69
N THR A 321 19.82 2.75 27.51
CA THR A 321 20.01 1.92 26.31
C THR A 321 20.65 2.75 25.22
N ARG A 322 21.85 2.36 24.78
CA ARG A 322 22.55 3.02 23.67
C ARG A 322 22.49 2.21 22.38
N ALA A 323 22.56 2.91 21.26
CA ALA A 323 22.76 2.28 19.97
C ALA A 323 24.16 1.65 19.89
N TRP A 324 24.29 0.57 19.12
CA TRP A 324 25.62 0.10 18.75
C TRP A 324 26.35 1.09 17.85
N THR A 325 27.64 1.25 18.13
CA THR A 325 28.63 1.96 17.31
C THR A 325 28.80 1.28 15.95
N LYS A 326 29.56 1.91 15.06
CA LYS A 326 29.86 1.34 13.74
C LYS A 326 30.76 0.12 13.87
N GLU A 327 31.71 0.18 14.80
CA GLU A 327 32.70 -0.84 15.11
C GLU A 327 32.02 -2.10 15.64
N GLU A 328 31.08 -1.97 16.57
CA GLU A 328 30.29 -3.08 17.10
C GLU A 328 29.41 -3.76 16.03
N LYS A 329 28.89 -2.99 15.07
CA LYS A 329 28.14 -3.53 13.93
C LYS A 329 29.06 -4.30 12.96
N ILE A 330 30.27 -3.80 12.73
CA ILE A 330 31.29 -4.50 11.94
C ILE A 330 31.71 -5.79 12.64
N GLU A 331 31.92 -5.73 13.97
CA GLU A 331 32.24 -6.90 14.80
C GLU A 331 31.13 -7.96 14.72
N PHE A 332 29.86 -7.55 14.86
CA PHE A 332 28.71 -8.45 14.67
C PHE A 332 28.75 -9.15 13.31
N GLY A 333 28.99 -8.40 12.23
CA GLY A 333 29.10 -8.96 10.88
C GLY A 333 30.26 -9.94 10.72
N ARG A 334 31.41 -9.63 11.33
CA ARG A 334 32.59 -10.53 11.34
C ARG A 334 32.29 -11.82 12.10
N ILE A 335 31.78 -11.73 13.33
CA ILE A 335 31.46 -12.91 14.16
C ILE A 335 30.38 -13.76 13.48
N LEU A 336 29.38 -13.13 12.85
CA LEU A 336 28.34 -13.84 12.11
C LEU A 336 28.92 -14.63 10.94
N ARG A 337 29.87 -14.05 10.18
CA ARG A 337 30.59 -14.78 9.12
C ARG A 337 31.43 -15.93 9.67
N GLU A 338 32.08 -15.75 10.81
CA GLU A 338 32.86 -16.81 11.47
C GLU A 338 32.01 -18.00 11.92
N GLN A 339 30.70 -17.81 12.17
CA GLN A 339 29.81 -18.92 12.46
C GLN A 339 29.50 -19.79 11.23
N ILE A 340 29.65 -19.25 10.01
CA ILE A 340 29.45 -20.00 8.76
C ILE A 340 30.74 -20.77 8.44
N LYS A 341 30.78 -22.02 8.91
CA LYS A 341 31.88 -22.95 8.62
C LYS A 341 31.77 -23.58 7.25
#